data_AF-A0A844MT28-F1
#
_entry.id   AF-A0A844MT28-F1
#
_cell.length_a   1.000
_cell.length_b   1.000
_cell.length_c   1.000
_cell.angle_alpha   90.00
_cell.angle_beta   90.00
_cell.angle_gamma   90.00
#
_symmetry.space_group_name_H-M   'P 1'
#
loop_
_entity.id
_entity.type
_entity.pdbx_description
1 polymer ?
#
loop_
_entity_poly.entity_id
_entity_poly.type
_entity_poly.pdbx_seq_one_letter_code
_entity_poly.pdbx_strand_id
1 'polypeptide(L)' 'MELVKRLSMTVVSAMLMVLATATQAKSSTLTYERSIGSPGIERGNLFLPQGIDVQEETKNIFISDSANNRVSVFV' A
#
# COMPACT_ATOMS: atom_id res chain seq x y z
N MET A 1 5.43 48.79 -28.00
CA MET A 1 4.39 47.73 -28.07
C MET A 1 4.98 46.32 -28.12
N GLU A 2 6.16 46.10 -28.73
CA GLU A 2 6.79 44.77 -28.80
C GLU A 2 7.15 44.14 -27.45
N LEU A 3 7.64 44.93 -26.49
CA LEU A 3 7.99 44.43 -25.15
C LEU A 3 6.79 43.81 -24.42
N VAL A 4 5.61 44.43 -24.54
CA VAL A 4 4.36 43.96 -23.92
C VAL A 4 3.87 42.66 -24.56
N LYS A 5 3.98 42.53 -25.89
CA LYS A 5 3.62 41.29 -26.61
C LYS A 5 4.51 40.12 -26.19
N ARG A 6 5.83 40.35 -26.11
CA ARG A 6 6.80 39.33 -25.68
C ARG A 6 6.55 38.88 -24.24
N LEU A 7 6.32 39.83 -23.32
CA LEU A 7 6.03 39.51 -21.92
C LEU A 7 4.73 38.70 -21.78
N SER A 8 3.67 39.10 -22.51
CA SER A 8 2.40 38.38 -22.52
C SER A 8 2.55 36.93 -23.01
N MET A 9 3.30 36.70 -24.10
CA MET A 9 3.54 35.35 -24.61
C MET A 9 4.31 34.48 -23.60
N THR A 10 5.33 35.02 -22.94
CA THR A 10 6.11 34.28 -21.95
C THR A 10 5.26 33.87 -20.74
N VAL A 11 4.37 34.76 -20.28
CA VAL A 11 3.45 34.46 -19.18
C VAL A 11 2.48 33.35 -19.57
N VAL A 12 1.89 33.41 -20.77
CA VAL A 12 0.99 32.35 -21.26
C VAL A 12 1.71 31.00 -21.39
N SER A 13 2.95 30.98 -21.91
CA SER A 13 3.71 29.73 -22.01
C SER A 13 4.09 29.16 -20.64
N ALA A 14 4.45 30.02 -19.68
CA ALA A 14 4.77 29.59 -18.32
C ALA A 14 3.53 28.99 -17.63
N MET A 15 2.38 29.64 -17.78
CA MET A 15 1.10 29.13 -17.24
C MET A 15 0.71 27.79 -17.86
N LEU A 16 0.89 27.63 -19.17
CA LEU A 16 0.59 26.36 -19.86
C LEU A 16 1.51 25.23 -19.41
N MET A 17 2.81 25.49 -19.20
CA MET A 17 3.74 24.48 -18.67
C MET A 17 3.44 24.10 -17.22
N VAL A 18 3.05 25.06 -16.38
CA VAL A 18 2.61 24.77 -15.00
C VAL A 18 1.37 23.87 -15.00
N LEU A 19 0.41 24.11 -15.90
CA LEU A 19 -0.78 23.26 -16.02
C LEU A 19 -0.43 21.85 -16.53
N ALA A 20 0.49 21.73 -17.49
CA ALA A 20 0.92 20.44 -18.05
C ALA A 20 1.78 19.59 -17.08
N THR A 21 2.37 20.20 -16.05
CA THR A 21 3.19 19.53 -15.04
C THR A 21 2.45 19.28 -13.73
N ALA A 22 1.17 19.64 -13.65
CA ALA A 22 0.32 19.32 -12.49
C ALA A 22 0.20 17.80 -12.34
N THR A 23 0.99 17.22 -11.44
CA THR A 23 0.91 15.80 -11.12
C THR A 23 -0.33 15.51 -10.29
N GLN A 24 -1.16 14.57 -10.73
CA GLN A 24 -2.25 14.05 -9.91
C GLN A 24 -1.68 13.03 -8.92
N ALA A 25 -2.19 13.04 -7.68
CA ALA A 25 -1.86 11.99 -6.72
C ALA A 25 -2.49 10.67 -7.19
N LYS A 26 -1.67 9.63 -7.41
CA LYS A 26 -2.17 8.27 -7.60
C LYS A 26 -2.57 7.70 -6.25
N SER A 27 -3.78 7.17 -6.15
CA SER A 27 -4.22 6.35 -5.02
C SER A 27 -4.27 4.89 -5.44
N SER A 28 -3.77 4.00 -4.59
CA SER A 28 -3.96 2.56 -4.70
C SER A 28 -5.14 2.15 -3.83
N THR A 29 -6.16 1.55 -4.44
CA THR A 29 -7.26 0.92 -3.69
C THR A 29 -6.89 -0.51 -3.39
N LEU A 30 -6.97 -0.90 -2.12
CA LEU A 30 -6.82 -2.30 -1.71
C LEU A 30 -8.16 -3.02 -1.86
N THR A 31 -8.15 -4.22 -2.44
CA THR A 31 -9.30 -5.13 -2.46
C THR A 31 -9.08 -6.23 -1.44
N TYR A 32 -10.13 -6.56 -0.68
CA TYR A 32 -10.10 -7.74 0.19
C TYR A 32 -9.93 -9.01 -0.65
N GLU A 33 -8.96 -9.84 -0.30
CA GLU A 33 -8.72 -11.13 -0.94
C GLU A 33 -9.30 -12.27 -0.10
N ARG A 34 -8.78 -12.44 1.13
CA ARG A 34 -9.18 -13.52 2.05
C ARG A 34 -8.76 -13.24 3.49
N SER A 35 -9.30 -14.04 4.39
CA SER A 35 -8.86 -14.20 5.78
C SER A 35 -8.14 -15.55 5.95
N ILE A 36 -7.28 -15.63 6.97
CA ILE A 36 -6.61 -16.86 7.37
C ILE A 36 -6.90 -17.20 8.83
N GLY A 37 -7.08 -18.49 9.08
CA GLY A 37 -7.39 -19.04 10.38
C GLY A 37 -8.82 -18.79 10.90
N SER A 38 -9.09 -19.32 12.08
CA SER A 38 -10.36 -19.20 12.80
C SER A 38 -10.10 -19.32 14.31
N PRO A 39 -11.01 -18.90 15.20
CA PRO A 39 -10.78 -18.99 16.64
C PRO A 39 -10.57 -20.43 17.14
N GLY A 40 -9.53 -20.68 17.93
CA GLY A 40 -9.36 -21.95 18.66
C GLY A 40 -7.92 -22.45 18.76
N ILE A 41 -7.77 -23.66 19.29
CA ILE A 41 -6.47 -24.28 19.62
C ILE A 41 -6.00 -25.29 18.56
N GLU A 42 -6.92 -25.76 17.73
CA GLU A 42 -6.67 -26.76 16.69
C GLU A 42 -5.77 -26.25 15.56
N ARG A 43 -5.27 -27.16 14.73
CA ARG A 43 -4.46 -26.79 13.55
C ARG A 43 -5.28 -25.92 12.61
N GLY A 44 -4.68 -24.82 12.16
CA GLY A 44 -5.34 -23.83 11.31
C GLY A 44 -6.11 -22.78 12.10
N ASN A 45 -6.39 -22.99 13.38
CA ASN A 45 -7.00 -21.98 14.24
C ASN A 45 -5.94 -21.09 14.92
N LEU A 46 -6.38 -19.97 15.47
CA LEU A 46 -5.59 -19.01 16.23
C LEU A 46 -6.36 -18.64 17.51
N PHE A 47 -5.66 -18.48 18.64
CA PHE A 47 -6.29 -18.15 19.91
C PHE A 47 -5.87 -16.79 20.47
N LEU A 48 -4.59 -16.40 20.32
CA LEU A 48 -4.12 -15.04 20.63
C LEU A 48 -2.95 -14.66 19.70
N PRO A 49 -3.23 -14.33 18.42
CA PRO A 49 -2.18 -13.92 17.48
C PRO A 49 -1.65 -12.53 17.86
N GLN A 50 -0.34 -12.42 18.12
CA GLN A 50 0.30 -11.16 18.58
C GLN A 50 1.33 -10.60 17.60
N GLY A 51 1.84 -11.41 16.68
CA GLY A 51 2.82 -10.98 15.68
C GLY A 51 2.60 -11.72 14.36
N ILE A 52 2.92 -11.06 13.26
CA ILE A 52 2.84 -11.59 11.90
C ILE A 52 4.06 -11.16 11.10
N ASP A 53 4.62 -12.08 10.32
CA ASP A 53 5.66 -11.79 9.34
C ASP A 53 5.50 -12.70 8.11
N VAL A 54 6.08 -12.29 6.98
CA VAL A 54 6.00 -13.01 5.71
C VAL A 54 7.40 -13.27 5.19
N GLN A 55 7.73 -14.53 4.98
CA GLN A 55 8.99 -14.89 4.33
C GLN A 55 8.94 -14.49 2.86
N GLU A 56 9.92 -13.73 2.38
CA GLU A 56 9.89 -13.15 1.04
C GLU A 56 9.94 -14.22 -0.07
N GLU A 57 10.74 -15.27 0.10
CA GLU A 57 10.98 -16.29 -0.93
C GLU A 57 9.79 -17.25 -1.09
N THR A 58 9.18 -17.66 0.02
CA THR A 58 8.11 -18.67 0.02
C THR A 58 6.72 -18.06 0.10
N LYS A 59 6.62 -16.80 0.52
CA LYS A 59 5.37 -16.13 0.93
C LYS A 59 4.63 -16.81 2.08
N ASN A 60 5.32 -17.69 2.81
CA ASN A 60 4.78 -18.28 4.04
C ASN A 60 4.52 -17.18 5.06
N ILE A 61 3.34 -17.21 5.65
CA ILE A 61 2.91 -16.28 6.69
C ILE A 61 3.13 -16.96 8.04
N PHE A 62 3.97 -16.36 8.87
CA PHE A 62 4.27 -16.82 10.21
C PHE A 62 3.50 -15.98 11.22
N ILE A 63 2.77 -16.63 12.12
CA ILE A 63 1.98 -15.95 13.16
C ILE A 63 2.41 -16.46 14.54
N SER A 64 2.76 -15.54 15.43
CA SER A 64 2.97 -15.85 16.86
C SER A 64 1.60 -16.02 17.54
N ASP A 65 1.16 -17.26 17.69
CA ASP A 65 -0.12 -17.64 18.29
C ASP A 65 0.07 -17.89 19.79
N SER A 66 0.28 -16.79 20.52
CA SER A 66 0.88 -16.79 21.87
C SER A 66 0.11 -17.60 22.89
N ALA A 67 -1.23 -17.59 22.86
CA ALA A 67 -2.03 -18.37 23.81
C ALA A 67 -2.03 -19.88 23.51
N ASN A 68 -1.66 -20.27 22.30
CA ASN A 68 -1.42 -21.67 21.92
C ASN A 68 0.06 -22.07 22.05
N ASN A 69 0.92 -21.18 22.54
CA ASN A 69 2.37 -21.40 22.71
C ASN A 69 3.06 -21.95 21.45
N ARG A 70 2.68 -21.43 20.27
CA ARG A 70 3.21 -21.91 18.98
C ARG A 70 3.41 -20.78 17.98
N VAL A 71 4.22 -21.08 16.96
CA VAL A 71 4.23 -20.32 15.71
C VAL A 71 3.41 -21.09 14.68
N SER A 72 2.35 -20.48 14.17
CA SER A 72 1.50 -21.05 13.11
C SER A 72 2.01 -20.58 11.75
N VAL A 73 2.06 -21.49 10.78
CA VAL A 73 2.51 -21.19 9.41
C VAL A 73 1.35 -21.40 8.44
N PHE A 74 1.06 -20.39 7.62
CA PHE A 74 0.07 -20.44 6.55
C PHE A 74 0.75 -20.26 5.20
N VAL A 75 0.23 -20.97 4.20
CA VAL A 75 0.70 -20.98 2.80
C VAL A 75 -0.38 -20.48 1.85
#